data_AF-A0A7S2GKD4-F1
#
_entry.id   AF-A0A7S2GKD4-F1
#
_cell.length_a   1.000
_cell.length_b   1.000
_cell.length_c   1.000
_cell.angle_alpha   90.00
_cell.angle_beta   90.00
_cell.angle_gamma   90.00
#
_symmetry.space_group_name_H-M   'P 1'
#
loop_
_entity.id
_entity.type
_entity.pdbx_description
1 polymer ?
#
loop_
_entity_poly.entity_id
_entity_poly.type
_entity_poly.pdbx_seq_one_letter_code
_entity_poly.pdbx_strand_id
1 'polypeptide(L)'
;MGRGFSLGALYDARTDERIEGFLWPLHVLKDPKYVKDLNAKKSKYSMVYDDTFKDKASLLEVSSELALKSRSSSHGIGTKGTSKFKLGGSAEFMTKSKTSSRQVKASVAYK
;
A
#
# COMPACT_ATOMS: atom_id res chain seq x y z
N MET A 1 0.12 -1.76 -0.88
CA MET A 1 0.68 -0.54 -1.51
C MET A 1 1.66 -0.82 -2.66
N GLY A 2 1.80 -2.07 -3.13
CA GLY A 2 2.67 -2.44 -4.26
C GLY A 2 4.18 -2.23 -4.04
N ARG A 3 4.61 -2.11 -2.78
CA ARG A 3 6.02 -2.10 -2.40
C ARG A 3 6.50 -3.52 -2.17
N GLY A 4 7.73 -3.82 -2.57
CA GLY A 4 8.35 -5.12 -2.32
C GLY A 4 8.71 -5.28 -0.84
N PHE A 5 8.03 -6.17 -0.14
CA PHE A 5 8.38 -6.59 1.20
C PHE A 5 8.93 -8.01 1.18
N SER A 6 9.94 -8.27 2.00
CA SER A 6 10.47 -9.61 2.25
C SER A 6 10.52 -9.87 3.74
N LEU A 7 10.39 -11.13 4.14
CA LEU A 7 10.47 -11.52 5.54
C LEU A 7 11.84 -11.11 6.10
N GLY A 8 11.83 -10.44 7.26
CA GLY A 8 13.05 -9.91 7.89
C GLY A 8 13.60 -8.62 7.29
N ALA A 9 12.94 -8.01 6.30
CA ALA A 9 13.33 -6.68 5.83
C ALA A 9 13.14 -5.63 6.94
N LEU A 10 14.12 -4.74 7.09
CA LEU A 10 14.01 -3.58 7.96
C LEU A 10 13.15 -2.50 7.29
N TYR A 11 12.30 -1.86 8.07
CA TYR A 11 11.40 -0.81 7.59
C TYR A 11 11.53 0.42 8.49
N ASP A 12 11.82 1.56 7.87
CA ASP A 12 11.83 2.83 8.57
C ASP A 12 10.42 3.44 8.56
N ALA A 13 9.82 3.61 9.73
CA ALA A 13 8.50 4.22 9.87
C ALA A 13 8.48 5.73 9.58
N ARG A 14 9.64 6.40 9.63
CA ARG A 14 9.78 7.83 9.33
C ARG A 14 9.82 8.08 7.83
N THR A 15 10.64 7.30 7.13
CA THR A 15 10.79 7.44 5.68
C THR A 15 9.82 6.59 4.87
N ASP A 16 9.12 5.65 5.53
CA ASP A 16 8.24 4.67 4.89
C ASP A 16 8.92 3.89 3.76
N GLU A 17 10.23 3.68 3.90
CA GLU A 17 11.07 2.97 2.95
C GLU A 17 11.70 1.72 3.58
N ARG A 18 12.02 0.76 2.71
CA ARG A 18 12.77 -0.42 3.09
C ARG A 18 14.23 0.00 3.27
N ILE A 19 14.81 -0.32 4.42
CA ILE A 19 16.24 -0.11 4.67
C ILE A 19 16.99 -1.36 4.19
N GLU A 20 18.24 -1.16 3.76
CA GLU A 20 19.15 -2.26 3.47
C GLU A 20 19.46 -3.05 4.75
N GLY A 21 19.50 -4.38 4.63
CA GLY A 21 19.71 -5.28 5.74
C GLY A 21 18.52 -6.20 6.01
N PHE A 22 18.83 -7.31 6.65
CA PHE A 22 17.86 -8.31 7.09
C PHE A 22 18.08 -8.58 8.56
N LEU A 23 16.99 -8.63 9.33
CA LEU A 23 17.03 -8.94 10.75
C LEU A 23 17.46 -10.40 11.00
N TRP A 24 17.17 -11.28 10.03
CA TRP A 24 17.44 -12.72 10.13
C TRP A 24 18.55 -13.14 9.18
N PRO A 25 19.42 -14.07 9.61
CA PRO A 25 20.35 -14.72 8.70
C PRO A 25 19.62 -15.48 7.58
N LEU A 26 20.20 -15.50 6.38
CA LEU A 26 19.63 -16.18 5.22
C LEU A 26 19.35 -17.68 5.44
N HIS A 27 20.08 -18.33 6.35
CA HIS A 27 19.86 -19.74 6.68
C HIS A 27 18.54 -19.97 7.43
N VAL A 28 18.09 -19.01 8.26
CA VAL A 28 16.82 -19.10 8.99
C VAL A 28 15.64 -18.95 8.04
N LEU A 29 15.76 -18.06 7.04
CA LEU A 29 14.71 -17.80 6.05
C LEU A 29 14.48 -18.96 5.08
N LYS A 30 15.47 -19.84 4.92
CA LYS A 30 15.40 -21.02 4.03
C LYS A 30 15.00 -22.29 4.76
N ASP A 31 15.01 -22.29 6.09
CA ASP A 31 14.70 -23.46 6.88
C ASP A 31 13.18 -23.58 7.08
N PRO A 32 12.54 -24.63 6.53
CA PRO A 32 11.10 -24.86 6.66
C PRO A 32 10.64 -25.12 8.10
N LYS A 33 11.58 -25.31 9.04
CA LYS A 33 11.29 -25.38 10.47
C LYS A 33 10.81 -24.04 11.04
N TYR A 34 11.28 -22.92 10.49
CA TYR A 34 10.94 -21.57 10.97
C TYR A 34 9.99 -20.81 10.04
N VAL A 35 10.05 -21.10 8.73
CA VAL A 35 9.16 -20.49 7.74
C VAL A 35 8.17 -21.53 7.25
N LYS A 36 6.89 -21.32 7.58
CA LYS A 36 5.79 -22.19 7.14
C LYS A 36 4.79 -21.40 6.30
N ASP A 37 4.52 -21.89 5.10
CA ASP A 37 3.47 -21.34 4.26
C ASP A 37 2.10 -21.72 4.84
N LEU A 38 1.40 -20.72 5.35
CA LEU A 38 0.00 -20.86 5.73
C LEU A 38 -0.85 -20.62 4.50
N ASN A 39 -1.69 -21.60 4.17
CA ASN A 39 -2.58 -21.53 3.02
C ASN A 39 -3.75 -20.57 3.31
N ALA A 40 -3.52 -19.27 3.10
CA ALA A 40 -4.53 -18.22 3.24
C ALA A 40 -5.19 -17.88 1.88
N LYS A 41 -5.66 -18.89 1.15
CA LYS A 41 -6.44 -18.69 -0.09
C LYS A 41 -7.83 -18.16 0.24
N LYS A 42 -7.98 -16.84 0.25
CA LYS A 42 -9.27 -16.14 0.35
C LYS A 42 -9.36 -15.18 -0.81
N SER A 43 -10.38 -15.35 -1.65
CA SER A 43 -10.71 -14.38 -2.68
C SER A 43 -11.93 -13.56 -2.27
N LYS A 44 -11.87 -12.25 -2.45
CA LYS A 44 -12.99 -11.33 -2.16
C LYS A 44 -13.02 -10.21 -3.18
N TYR A 45 -14.23 -9.82 -3.55
CA TYR A 45 -14.47 -8.64 -4.37
C TYR A 45 -15.17 -7.55 -3.56
N SER A 46 -14.84 -6.31 -3.84
CA SER A 46 -15.47 -5.12 -3.26
C SER A 46 -15.64 -4.06 -4.34
N MET A 47 -16.74 -3.31 -4.28
CA MET A 47 -17.10 -2.30 -5.28
C MET A 47 -17.38 -0.98 -4.60
N VAL A 48 -16.98 0.10 -5.25
CA VAL A 48 -17.21 1.47 -4.81
C VAL A 48 -17.62 2.31 -6.02
N TYR A 49 -18.66 3.13 -5.85
CA TYR A 49 -19.22 3.99 -6.91
C TYR A 49 -18.72 5.42 -6.87
N ASP A 50 -18.00 5.80 -5.82
CA ASP A 50 -17.43 7.13 -5.69
C ASP A 50 -15.89 7.11 -5.73
N ASP A 51 -15.29 8.22 -6.17
CA ASP A 51 -13.85 8.33 -6.42
C ASP A 51 -13.15 9.16 -5.35
N THR A 52 -13.79 9.35 -4.19
CA THR A 52 -13.18 10.08 -3.08
C THR A 52 -11.97 9.32 -2.53
N PHE A 53 -11.03 10.08 -1.97
CA PHE A 53 -9.85 9.48 -1.33
C PHE A 53 -10.24 8.50 -0.20
N LYS A 54 -11.30 8.83 0.56
CA LYS A 54 -11.80 8.00 1.65
C LYS A 54 -12.31 6.65 1.14
N ASP A 55 -13.06 6.64 0.05
CA ASP A 55 -13.62 5.39 -0.48
C ASP A 55 -12.54 4.51 -1.10
N LYS A 56 -11.54 5.11 -1.77
CA LYS A 56 -10.36 4.37 -2.26
C LYS A 56 -9.52 3.79 -1.14
N ALA A 57 -9.29 4.55 -0.06
CA ALA A 57 -8.58 4.07 1.12
C ALA A 57 -9.35 2.92 1.81
N SER A 58 -10.68 3.03 1.89
CA SER A 58 -11.55 1.98 2.40
C SER A 58 -11.49 0.72 1.54
N LEU A 59 -11.51 0.87 0.21
CA LEU A 59 -11.41 -0.26 -0.74
C LEU A 59 -10.10 -1.03 -0.57
N LEU A 60 -9.00 -0.33 -0.30
CA LEU A 60 -7.67 -0.91 -0.09
C LEU A 60 -7.39 -1.29 1.38
N GLU A 61 -8.36 -1.15 2.29
CA GLU A 61 -8.20 -1.42 3.74
C GLU A 61 -6.97 -0.71 4.34
N VAL A 62 -6.76 0.54 3.94
CA VAL A 62 -5.63 1.36 4.39
C VAL A 62 -5.96 1.95 5.77
N SER A 63 -5.06 1.77 6.74
CA SER A 63 -5.20 2.42 8.05
C SER A 63 -5.22 3.95 7.92
N SER A 64 -5.86 4.63 8.86
CA SER A 64 -6.00 6.10 8.85
C SER A 64 -4.67 6.84 8.73
N GLU A 65 -3.64 6.40 9.47
CA GLU A 65 -2.30 6.98 9.43
C GLU A 65 -1.65 6.84 8.04
N LEU A 66 -1.72 5.66 7.44
CA LEU A 66 -1.16 5.38 6.13
C LEU A 66 -1.95 6.09 5.02
N ALA A 67 -3.26 6.26 5.22
CA ALA A 67 -4.13 7.02 4.34
C ALA A 67 -3.76 8.52 4.38
N LEU A 68 -3.52 9.09 5.55
CA LEU A 68 -3.10 10.49 5.68
C LEU A 68 -1.75 10.75 5.02
N LYS A 69 -0.77 9.85 5.22
CA LYS A 69 0.54 9.94 4.57
C LYS A 69 0.45 9.82 3.05
N SER A 70 -0.34 8.87 2.53
CA SER A 70 -0.52 8.71 1.08
C SER A 70 -1.28 9.87 0.43
N ARG A 71 -2.24 10.49 1.13
CA ARG A 71 -2.92 11.72 0.66
C ARG A 71 -1.97 12.91 0.60
N SER A 72 -1.14 13.07 1.62
CA SER A 72 -0.17 14.18 1.69
C SER A 72 0.88 14.06 0.58
N SER A 73 1.30 12.83 0.29
CA SER A 73 2.19 12.50 -0.85
C SER A 73 1.54 12.76 -2.21
N SER A 74 0.24 12.44 -2.38
CA SER A 74 -0.46 12.60 -3.66
C SER A 74 -0.90 14.03 -3.99
N HIS A 75 -1.12 14.88 -2.98
CA HIS A 75 -1.54 16.27 -3.17
C HIS A 75 -0.37 17.27 -3.22
N GLY A 76 0.89 16.81 -3.20
CA GLY A 76 2.05 17.71 -3.24
C GLY A 76 2.21 18.60 -1.99
N ILE A 77 1.40 18.38 -0.95
CA ILE A 77 1.50 19.04 0.37
C ILE A 77 2.54 18.28 1.21
N GLY A 78 3.68 18.03 0.60
CA GLY A 78 4.88 17.47 1.22
C GLY A 78 5.98 18.50 1.05
N THR A 79 6.19 19.29 2.10
CA THR A 79 7.36 20.16 2.29
C THR A 79 8.65 19.45 1.87
N LYS A 80 9.60 20.22 1.34
CA LYS A 80 10.90 19.84 0.75
C LYS A 80 11.87 19.02 1.66
N GLY A 81 11.38 18.17 2.56
CA GLY A 81 12.21 17.39 3.49
C GLY A 81 11.57 16.14 4.11
N THR A 82 10.30 15.80 3.84
CA THR A 82 9.67 14.59 4.41
C THR A 82 9.37 13.56 3.31
N SER A 83 10.18 12.51 3.29
CA SER A 83 9.92 11.16 2.74
C SER A 83 8.71 11.01 1.80
N LYS A 84 8.98 10.89 0.50
CA LYS A 84 7.98 10.61 -0.53
C LYS A 84 7.42 9.21 -0.35
N PHE A 85 6.20 9.09 0.16
CA PHE A 85 5.50 7.81 0.21
C PHE A 85 5.23 7.32 -1.22
N LYS A 86 5.98 6.31 -1.69
CA LYS A 86 5.87 5.76 -3.04
C LYS A 86 4.80 4.67 -3.11
N LEU A 87 3.75 4.96 -3.87
CA LEU A 87 2.73 3.98 -4.27
C LEU A 87 3.21 3.24 -5.53
N GLY A 88 2.94 1.94 -5.61
CA GLY A 88 3.24 1.14 -6.80
C GLY A 88 2.15 0.11 -7.10
N GLY A 89 2.16 -0.41 -8.32
CA GLY A 89 1.24 -1.48 -8.77
C GLY A 89 -0.23 -1.09 -8.57
N SER A 90 -1.05 -2.02 -8.07
CA SER A 90 -2.48 -1.80 -7.85
C SER A 90 -2.80 -0.63 -6.90
N ALA A 91 -1.84 -0.17 -6.09
CA ALA A 91 -2.02 0.97 -5.19
C ALA A 91 -1.88 2.34 -5.88
N GLU A 92 -1.38 2.39 -7.13
CA GLU A 92 -1.39 3.61 -7.95
C GLU A 92 -2.81 4.12 -8.22
N PHE A 93 -3.82 3.25 -8.10
CA PHE A 93 -5.24 3.63 -8.14
C PHE A 93 -5.58 4.80 -7.22
N MET A 94 -4.90 4.93 -6.08
CA MET A 94 -5.07 6.05 -5.13
C MET A 94 -4.74 7.42 -5.72
N THR A 95 -3.85 7.48 -6.71
CA THR A 95 -3.42 8.73 -7.35
C THR A 95 -4.33 9.16 -8.51
N LYS A 96 -5.14 8.25 -9.05
CA LYS A 96 -6.01 8.53 -10.20
C LYS A 96 -7.31 9.17 -9.72
N SER A 97 -7.56 10.44 -10.04
CA SER A 97 -8.84 11.11 -9.77
C SER A 97 -9.77 11.12 -11.00
N LYS A 98 -11.06 11.34 -10.79
CA LYS A 98 -12.01 11.74 -11.85
C LYS A 98 -11.47 13.00 -12.55
N THR A 99 -11.50 13.01 -13.89
CA THR A 99 -11.06 14.16 -14.70
C THR A 99 -12.14 15.24 -14.77
N SER A 100 -13.41 14.88 -14.57
CA SER A 100 -14.55 15.79 -14.65
C SER A 100 -15.63 15.44 -13.64
N SER A 101 -16.33 16.46 -13.13
CA SER A 101 -17.48 16.32 -12.23
C SER A 101 -18.71 15.72 -12.91
N ARG A 102 -18.77 15.73 -14.25
CA ARG A 102 -19.86 15.13 -15.04
C ARG A 102 -19.63 13.65 -15.36
N GLN A 103 -18.54 13.07 -14.89
CA GLN A 103 -18.20 11.67 -15.12
C GLN A 103 -18.60 10.79 -13.93
N VAL A 104 -19.37 9.75 -14.21
CA VAL A 104 -19.62 8.66 -13.26
C VAL A 104 -18.48 7.64 -13.39
N LYS A 105 -17.94 7.18 -12.25
CA LYS A 105 -16.83 6.21 -12.21
C LYS A 105 -17.11 5.17 -11.14
N ALA A 106 -17.25 3.92 -11.53
CA ALA A 106 -17.32 2.79 -10.62
C ALA A 106 -15.99 2.05 -10.62
N SER A 107 -15.56 1.57 -9.46
CA SER A 107 -14.30 0.84 -9.28
C SER A 107 -14.56 -0.49 -8.59
N VAL A 108 -13.92 -1.54 -9.10
CA VAL A 108 -14.00 -2.90 -8.54
C VAL A 108 -12.60 -3.32 -8.11
N ALA A 109 -12.46 -3.75 -6.86
CA ALA A 109 -11.23 -4.35 -6.34
C ALA A 109 -11.41 -5.86 -6.17
N TYR A 110 -10.48 -6.60 -6.75
CA TYR A 110 -10.31 -8.04 -6.55
C TYR A 110 -9.13 -8.26 -5.60
N LYS A 111 -9.36 -9.05 -4.54
CA LYS A 111 -8.38 -9.36 -3.49
C LYS A 111 -8.25 -10.87 -3.34
#